data_AF-A0A7S2K656-F1
#
_entry.id   AF-A0A7S2K656-F1
#
_cell.length_a   1.000
_cell.length_b   1.000
_cell.length_c   1.000
_cell.angle_alpha   90.00
_cell.angle_beta   90.00
_cell.angle_gamma   90.00
#
_symmetry.space_group_name_H-M   'P 1'
#
loop_
_entity.id
_entity.type
_entity.pdbx_description
1 polymer ?
#
loop_
_entity_poly.entity_id
_entity_poly.type
_entity_poly.pdbx_seq_one_letter_code
_entity_poly.pdbx_strand_id
1 'polypeptide(L)'
;SILPKHETHAHQFLIEHPEYDGRNVRIGILDTGVDPGAIGLQNGTSDGKVKVVDVVDCTGAGDVDVSTKATITITTTTNDDKDDKCTPNNKKVVTVKGLSGKTIELNPSWTIADDTVYLGIKAAYDLYPAPLKKRILSQRMNLFNAQQRRKAVEVREQLTALETELSSTAGKKKNNTEKQKEKEHLEYLLSNTTQVYATVTEFAAYDPGPMLDCVVFHDGVHWRAYIESNNDDDDDEED
;
A
#
# COMPACT_ATOMS: atom_id res chain seq x y z
N SER A 1 0.36 -32.44 -14.83
CA SER A 1 0.78 -33.18 -13.62
C SER A 1 2.07 -33.91 -13.94
N ILE A 2 3.15 -33.65 -13.20
CA ILE A 2 4.47 -34.25 -13.40
C ILE A 2 4.62 -35.55 -12.57
N LEU A 3 3.68 -35.82 -11.66
CA LEU A 3 3.65 -37.06 -10.88
C LEU A 3 3.36 -38.28 -11.80
N PRO A 4 4.21 -39.32 -11.79
CA PRO A 4 4.07 -40.51 -12.62
C PRO A 4 2.94 -41.41 -12.09
N LYS A 5 1.71 -41.18 -12.59
CA LYS A 5 0.48 -41.88 -12.14
C LYS A 5 0.39 -43.33 -12.63
N HIS A 6 1.08 -43.64 -13.72
CA HIS A 6 1.05 -44.97 -14.32
C HIS A 6 2.04 -45.89 -13.60
N GLU A 7 3.24 -45.38 -13.31
CA GLU A 7 4.34 -46.07 -12.64
C GLU A 7 4.04 -46.31 -11.16
N THR A 8 3.27 -45.42 -10.53
CA THR A 8 2.76 -45.62 -9.16
C THR A 8 1.50 -46.48 -9.10
N HIS A 9 0.99 -46.94 -10.25
CA HIS A 9 -0.29 -47.65 -10.38
C HIS A 9 -1.53 -46.90 -9.84
N ALA A 10 -1.40 -45.62 -9.47
CA ALA A 10 -2.51 -44.82 -8.95
C ALA A 10 -3.65 -44.67 -9.98
N HIS A 11 -3.32 -44.62 -11.27
CA HIS A 11 -4.34 -44.58 -12.32
C HIS A 11 -5.13 -45.88 -12.41
N GLN A 12 -4.45 -47.03 -12.40
CA GLN A 12 -5.09 -48.34 -12.47
C GLN A 12 -5.98 -48.59 -11.24
N PHE A 13 -5.49 -48.21 -10.05
CA PHE A 13 -6.26 -48.30 -8.81
C PHE A 13 -7.59 -47.53 -8.88
N LEU A 14 -7.60 -46.33 -9.47
CA LEU A 14 -8.82 -45.55 -9.66
C LEU A 14 -9.76 -46.13 -10.73
N ILE A 15 -9.24 -46.83 -11.74
CA ILE A 15 -10.08 -47.56 -12.71
C ILE A 15 -10.81 -48.72 -12.02
N GLU A 16 -10.10 -49.46 -11.16
CA GLU A 16 -10.65 -50.61 -10.42
C GLU A 16 -11.57 -50.17 -9.27
N HIS A 17 -11.32 -49.00 -8.70
CA HIS A 17 -12.10 -48.42 -7.61
C HIS A 17 -12.49 -46.96 -7.93
N PRO A 18 -13.49 -46.73 -8.81
CA PRO A 18 -13.85 -45.38 -9.28
C PRO A 18 -14.27 -44.40 -8.17
N GLU A 19 -14.77 -44.94 -7.05
CA GLU A 19 -15.25 -44.16 -5.91
C GLU A 19 -14.13 -43.78 -4.93
N TYR A 20 -12.90 -44.27 -5.13
CA TYR A 20 -11.76 -44.08 -4.22
C TYR A 20 -10.91 -42.88 -4.66
N ASP A 21 -11.57 -41.82 -5.11
CA ASP A 21 -11.00 -40.60 -5.68
C ASP A 21 -10.68 -39.51 -4.64
N GLY A 22 -10.79 -39.84 -3.35
CA GLY A 22 -10.56 -38.92 -2.25
C GLY A 22 -11.79 -38.12 -1.80
N ARG A 23 -12.99 -38.39 -2.35
CA ARG A 23 -14.23 -37.82 -1.82
C ARG A 23 -14.38 -38.11 -0.33
N ASN A 24 -14.96 -37.15 0.41
CA ASN A 24 -15.14 -37.20 1.87
C ASN A 24 -13.84 -37.26 2.70
N VAL A 25 -12.66 -37.01 2.10
CA VAL A 25 -11.38 -36.90 2.81
C VAL A 25 -10.93 -35.43 2.86
N ARG A 26 -10.39 -35.00 3.99
CA ARG A 26 -9.71 -33.70 4.13
C ARG A 26 -8.22 -33.91 4.36
N ILE A 27 -7.39 -33.15 3.64
CA ILE A 27 -5.94 -33.19 3.76
C ILE A 27 -5.49 -31.85 4.33
N GLY A 28 -4.75 -31.89 5.44
CA GLY A 28 -4.01 -30.73 5.94
C GLY A 28 -2.63 -30.70 5.31
N ILE A 29 -2.24 -29.55 4.75
CA ILE A 29 -0.92 -29.35 4.15
C ILE A 29 -0.18 -28.32 5.00
N LEU A 30 0.94 -28.74 5.59
CA LEU A 30 1.83 -27.86 6.36
C LEU A 30 3.05 -27.58 5.48
N ASP A 31 2.99 -26.47 4.77
CA ASP A 31 4.02 -25.99 3.84
C ASP A 31 4.10 -24.46 3.93
N THR A 32 4.86 -23.85 3.03
CA THR A 32 5.07 -22.42 2.87
C THR A 32 3.84 -21.65 2.33
N GLY A 33 2.78 -22.36 1.94
CA GLY A 33 1.52 -21.77 1.47
C GLY A 33 1.02 -22.41 0.18
N VAL A 34 -0.16 -21.97 -0.27
CA VAL A 34 -0.79 -22.39 -1.52
C VAL A 34 -1.58 -21.23 -2.11
N ASP A 35 -1.63 -21.12 -3.44
CA ASP A 35 -2.52 -20.18 -4.14
C ASP A 35 -3.86 -20.89 -4.45
N PRO A 36 -4.97 -20.57 -3.76
CA PRO A 36 -6.28 -21.17 -4.04
C PRO A 36 -6.82 -20.79 -5.43
N GLY A 37 -6.34 -19.68 -6.00
CA GLY A 37 -6.66 -19.20 -7.34
C GLY A 37 -5.94 -19.95 -8.44
N ALA A 38 -5.02 -20.88 -8.14
CA ALA A 38 -4.36 -21.67 -9.17
C ALA A 38 -5.37 -22.53 -9.96
N ILE A 39 -5.27 -22.53 -11.29
CA ILE A 39 -6.21 -23.22 -12.21
C ILE A 39 -6.46 -24.69 -11.82
N GLY A 40 -5.42 -25.40 -11.36
CA GLY A 40 -5.53 -26.80 -10.93
C GLY A 40 -6.38 -27.03 -9.66
N LEU A 41 -6.54 -25.98 -8.85
CA LEU A 41 -7.31 -25.96 -7.61
C LEU A 41 -8.71 -25.34 -7.78
N GLN A 42 -8.89 -24.50 -8.80
CA GLN A 42 -10.20 -23.96 -9.19
C GLN A 42 -11.15 -25.02 -9.74
N ASN A 43 -10.61 -25.99 -10.49
CA ASN A 43 -11.37 -27.16 -10.91
C ASN A 43 -11.81 -27.90 -9.65
N GLY A 44 -13.13 -27.94 -9.40
CA GLY A 44 -13.69 -28.56 -8.21
C GLY A 44 -13.27 -30.02 -8.00
N THR A 45 -13.59 -30.55 -6.83
CA THR A 45 -13.50 -31.98 -6.53
C THR A 45 -14.40 -32.79 -7.47
N SER A 46 -14.29 -34.12 -7.46
CA SER A 46 -15.14 -35.00 -8.26
C SER A 46 -16.64 -34.86 -7.94
N ASP A 47 -16.98 -34.36 -6.76
CA ASP A 47 -18.35 -34.04 -6.33
C ASP A 47 -18.69 -32.52 -6.44
N GLY A 48 -17.90 -31.75 -7.19
CA GLY A 48 -18.21 -30.36 -7.55
C GLY A 48 -17.97 -29.32 -6.46
N LYS A 49 -17.27 -29.67 -5.38
CA LYS A 49 -16.92 -28.74 -4.28
C LYS A 49 -15.58 -28.04 -4.55
N VAL A 50 -15.32 -26.95 -3.85
CA VAL A 50 -14.01 -26.29 -3.87
C VAL A 50 -12.95 -27.21 -3.23
N LYS A 51 -11.74 -27.24 -3.82
CA LYS A 51 -10.64 -28.08 -3.31
C LYS A 51 -9.97 -27.51 -2.07
N VAL A 52 -9.80 -26.19 -2.01
CA VAL A 52 -9.24 -25.51 -0.85
C VAL A 52 -10.39 -25.05 0.02
N VAL A 53 -10.47 -25.61 1.22
CA VAL A 53 -11.53 -25.28 2.19
C VAL A 53 -11.10 -24.15 3.13
N ASP A 54 -9.81 -24.11 3.47
CA ASP A 54 -9.24 -23.12 4.38
C ASP A 54 -7.74 -22.93 4.10
N VAL A 55 -7.23 -21.75 4.44
CA VAL A 55 -5.81 -21.39 4.36
C VAL A 55 -5.47 -20.57 5.61
N VAL A 56 -4.51 -21.05 6.39
CA VAL A 56 -4.09 -20.39 7.62
C VAL A 56 -2.59 -20.13 7.55
N ASP A 57 -2.20 -18.87 7.75
CA ASP A 57 -0.82 -18.51 8.01
C ASP A 57 -0.51 -18.71 9.50
N CYS A 58 0.30 -19.71 9.82
CA CYS A 58 0.71 -20.01 11.19
C CYS A 58 2.03 -19.33 11.58
N THR A 59 2.62 -18.49 10.71
CA THR A 59 3.90 -17.81 10.98
C THR A 59 3.73 -16.54 11.81
N GLY A 60 2.52 -15.96 11.82
CA GLY A 60 2.24 -14.66 12.42
C GLY A 60 2.75 -13.46 11.60
N ALA A 61 3.31 -13.68 10.40
CA ALA A 61 3.79 -12.58 9.55
C ALA A 61 2.65 -11.62 9.17
N GLY A 62 1.46 -12.17 8.95
CA GLY A 62 0.23 -11.40 8.67
C GLY A 62 -0.47 -10.79 9.89
N ASP A 63 0.02 -11.01 11.12
CA ASP A 63 -0.70 -10.54 12.31
C ASP A 63 -0.75 -9.00 12.37
N VAL A 64 -1.91 -8.49 12.77
CA VAL A 64 -2.18 -7.06 12.98
C VAL A 64 -2.81 -6.88 14.36
N ASP A 65 -2.19 -6.03 15.18
CA ASP A 65 -2.79 -5.63 16.45
C ASP A 65 -3.99 -4.71 16.18
N VAL A 66 -5.18 -5.19 16.53
CA VAL A 66 -6.46 -4.46 16.40
C VAL A 66 -7.09 -4.16 17.76
N SER A 67 -6.28 -4.10 18.82
CA SER A 67 -6.75 -3.83 20.19
C SER A 67 -7.35 -2.43 20.37
N THR A 68 -7.03 -1.49 19.47
CA THR A 68 -7.54 -0.12 19.53
C THR A 68 -8.97 -0.06 18.99
N LYS A 69 -9.91 0.44 19.80
CA LYS A 69 -11.30 0.64 19.39
C LYS A 69 -11.58 2.09 19.03
N ALA A 70 -12.45 2.31 18.05
CA ALA A 70 -12.96 3.64 17.69
C ALA A 70 -14.43 3.57 17.31
N THR A 71 -15.12 4.71 17.41
CA THR A 71 -16.50 4.88 16.94
C THR A 71 -16.48 5.60 15.59
N ILE A 72 -17.26 5.12 14.63
CA ILE A 72 -17.41 5.77 13.33
C ILE A 72 -18.17 7.10 13.48
N THR A 73 -17.86 8.05 12.60
CA THR A 73 -18.60 9.30 12.48
C THR A 73 -19.50 9.21 11.25
N ILE A 74 -20.80 9.44 11.44
CA ILE A 74 -21.77 9.45 10.35
C ILE A 74 -22.22 10.89 10.14
N THR A 75 -21.98 11.42 8.94
CA THR A 75 -22.45 12.74 8.53
C THR A 75 -23.37 12.62 7.32
N THR A 76 -24.33 13.54 7.19
CA THR A 76 -25.19 13.64 6.00
C THR A 76 -24.93 15.00 5.39
N THR A 77 -24.38 15.04 4.18
CA THR A 77 -24.22 16.30 3.45
C THR A 77 -25.47 16.56 2.61
N THR A 78 -25.99 17.78 2.73
CA THR A 78 -26.99 18.34 1.82
C THR A 78 -26.24 19.15 0.77
N ASN A 79 -26.32 18.77 -0.50
CA ASN A 79 -25.83 19.62 -1.57
C ASN A 79 -26.80 20.81 -1.70
N ASP A 80 -26.41 21.98 -1.21
CA ASP A 80 -27.13 23.25 -1.39
C ASP A 80 -26.81 23.91 -2.75
N ASP A 81 -26.35 23.14 -3.74
CA ASP A 81 -26.15 23.62 -5.10
C ASP A 81 -27.51 23.92 -5.73
N LYS A 82 -27.85 25.21 -5.75
CA LYS A 82 -29.13 25.77 -6.23
C LYS A 82 -29.41 25.56 -7.73
N ASP A 83 -28.52 24.90 -8.47
CA ASP A 83 -28.59 24.75 -9.92
C ASP A 83 -28.95 23.35 -10.43
N ASP A 84 -29.07 22.33 -9.57
CA ASP A 84 -29.60 21.01 -9.97
C ASP A 84 -30.91 20.68 -9.25
N LYS A 85 -32.03 21.08 -9.87
CA LYS A 85 -33.40 20.92 -9.33
C LYS A 85 -33.94 19.49 -9.39
N CYS A 86 -33.10 18.48 -9.59
CA CYS A 86 -33.54 17.11 -9.83
C CYS A 86 -32.86 16.05 -8.95
N THR A 87 -32.62 16.32 -7.67
CA THR A 87 -32.76 15.37 -6.52
C THR A 87 -31.99 15.91 -5.31
N PRO A 88 -32.59 16.00 -4.11
CA PRO A 88 -31.81 16.20 -2.90
C PRO A 88 -31.09 14.88 -2.58
N ASN A 89 -29.91 14.68 -3.16
CA ASN A 89 -29.07 13.53 -2.82
C ASN A 89 -28.34 13.82 -1.51
N ASN A 90 -29.01 13.54 -0.39
CA ASN A 90 -28.37 13.45 0.91
C ASN A 90 -27.28 12.36 0.84
N LYS A 91 -26.00 12.76 0.74
CA LYS A 91 -24.89 11.80 0.74
C LYS A 91 -24.55 11.47 2.19
N LYS A 92 -24.81 10.22 2.60
CA LYS A 92 -24.31 9.68 3.87
C LYS A 92 -22.82 9.41 3.72
N VAL A 93 -22.02 10.04 4.56
CA VAL A 93 -20.57 9.86 4.64
C VAL A 93 -20.26 9.23 6.00
N VAL A 94 -19.55 8.10 5.97
CA VAL A 94 -19.14 7.36 7.18
C VAL A 94 -17.63 7.41 7.25
N THR A 95 -17.07 7.93 8.34
CA THR A 95 -15.62 8.08 8.48
C THR A 95 -15.09 7.57 9.81
N VAL A 96 -13.81 7.22 9.84
CA VAL A 96 -13.06 6.95 11.07
C VAL A 96 -11.62 7.42 10.91
N LYS A 97 -10.96 7.80 12.01
CA LYS A 97 -9.54 8.13 11.99
C LYS A 97 -8.71 6.86 12.16
N GLY A 98 -7.91 6.51 11.15
CA GLY A 98 -6.96 5.39 11.19
C GLY A 98 -5.82 5.63 12.19
N LEU A 99 -5.05 4.58 12.48
CA LEU A 99 -3.88 4.69 13.36
C LEU A 99 -2.73 5.46 12.72
N SER A 100 -2.68 5.53 11.38
CA SER A 100 -1.77 6.44 10.67
C SER A 100 -2.11 7.93 10.90
N GLY A 101 -3.30 8.21 11.42
CA GLY A 101 -3.86 9.55 11.56
C GLY A 101 -4.69 10.02 10.36
N LYS A 102 -4.72 9.26 9.25
CA LYS A 102 -5.58 9.53 8.09
C LYS A 102 -7.06 9.36 8.44
N THR A 103 -7.92 10.13 7.77
CA THR A 103 -9.38 9.92 7.84
C THR A 103 -9.78 8.95 6.74
N ILE A 104 -10.41 7.85 7.12
CA ILE A 104 -10.82 6.76 6.24
C ILE A 104 -12.32 6.89 5.98
N GLU A 105 -12.75 6.99 4.72
CA GLU A 105 -14.16 6.94 4.33
C GLU A 105 -14.58 5.47 4.12
N LEU A 106 -15.53 5.02 4.93
CA LEU A 106 -16.08 3.67 4.87
C LEU A 106 -17.30 3.66 3.95
N ASN A 107 -17.57 2.50 3.33
CA ASN A 107 -18.76 2.36 2.49
C ASN A 107 -20.03 2.57 3.35
N PRO A 108 -20.89 3.55 3.01
CA PRO A 108 -22.04 3.88 3.83
C PRO A 108 -23.13 2.79 3.89
N SER A 109 -23.07 1.81 2.99
CA SER A 109 -23.96 0.63 2.94
C SER A 109 -23.54 -0.50 3.87
N TRP A 110 -22.35 -0.44 4.48
CA TRP A 110 -21.93 -1.45 5.44
C TRP A 110 -22.69 -1.34 6.76
N THR A 111 -23.10 -2.49 7.27
CA THR A 111 -23.60 -2.62 8.64
C THR A 111 -22.41 -2.74 9.57
N ILE A 112 -22.31 -1.85 10.56
CA ILE A 112 -21.25 -1.85 11.57
C ILE A 112 -21.95 -1.93 12.93
N ALA A 113 -21.76 -3.03 13.64
CA ALA A 113 -22.37 -3.23 14.95
C ALA A 113 -21.89 -2.17 15.95
N ASP A 114 -22.85 -1.59 16.69
CA ASP A 114 -22.61 -0.57 17.74
C ASP A 114 -21.80 0.64 17.28
N ASP A 115 -21.79 0.93 15.96
CA ASP A 115 -20.95 1.95 15.33
C ASP A 115 -19.46 1.82 15.71
N THR A 116 -19.03 0.63 16.12
CA THR A 116 -17.72 0.36 16.73
C THR A 116 -16.83 -0.42 15.77
N VAL A 117 -15.60 0.06 15.62
CA VAL A 117 -14.56 -0.57 14.81
C VAL A 117 -13.30 -0.82 15.63
N TYR A 118 -12.49 -1.74 15.14
CA TYR A 118 -11.19 -2.14 15.68
C TYR A 118 -10.13 -1.73 14.67
N LEU A 119 -9.18 -0.92 15.11
CA LEU A 119 -8.18 -0.29 14.27
C LEU A 119 -6.86 -1.00 14.41
N GLY A 120 -6.22 -1.28 13.28
CA GLY A 120 -4.86 -1.77 13.20
C GLY A 120 -4.07 -1.03 12.13
N ILE A 121 -2.76 -1.28 12.10
CA ILE A 121 -1.89 -0.76 11.05
C ILE A 121 -0.81 -1.79 10.74
N LYS A 122 -0.46 -1.93 9.45
CA LYS A 122 0.56 -2.87 9.00
C LYS A 122 1.45 -2.24 7.94
N ALA A 123 2.77 -2.40 8.10
CA ALA A 123 3.71 -2.06 7.05
C ALA A 123 3.58 -3.08 5.91
N ALA A 124 3.33 -2.62 4.68
CA ALA A 124 3.15 -3.51 3.53
C ALA A 124 4.39 -4.39 3.29
N TYR A 125 5.59 -3.88 3.58
CA TYR A 125 6.83 -4.62 3.43
C TYR A 125 6.98 -5.80 4.40
N ASP A 126 6.20 -5.87 5.47
CA ASP A 126 6.18 -7.03 6.36
C ASP A 126 5.48 -8.24 5.72
N LEU A 127 4.62 -7.98 4.73
CA LEU A 127 3.92 -9.03 3.96
C LEU A 127 4.76 -9.54 2.78
N TYR A 128 5.87 -8.87 2.46
CA TYR A 128 6.66 -9.16 1.27
C TYR A 128 7.77 -10.17 1.57
N PRO A 129 8.01 -11.15 0.67
CA PRO A 129 9.20 -11.98 0.75
C PRO A 129 10.48 -11.13 0.76
N ALA A 130 11.48 -11.55 1.54
CA ALA A 130 12.74 -10.80 1.68
C ALA A 130 13.42 -10.42 0.34
N PRO A 131 13.44 -11.29 -0.71
CA PRO A 131 13.99 -10.91 -2.02
C PRO A 131 13.21 -9.77 -2.69
N LEU A 132 11.88 -9.77 -2.55
CA LEU A 132 11.02 -8.72 -3.09
C LEU A 132 11.23 -7.40 -2.36
N LYS A 133 11.24 -7.42 -1.02
CA LYS A 133 11.52 -6.24 -0.18
C LYS A 133 12.87 -5.61 -0.55
N LYS A 134 13.93 -6.41 -0.66
CA LYS A 134 15.27 -5.94 -1.07
C LYS A 134 15.26 -5.28 -2.45
N ARG A 135 14.55 -5.88 -3.42
CA ARG A 135 14.44 -5.33 -4.77
C ARG A 135 13.72 -3.99 -4.79
N ILE A 136 12.58 -3.88 -4.11
CA ILE A 136 11.78 -2.64 -4.04
C ILE A 136 12.58 -1.52 -3.36
N LEU A 137 13.22 -1.80 -2.23
CA LEU A 137 14.05 -0.82 -1.52
C LEU A 137 15.21 -0.33 -2.39
N SER A 138 15.87 -1.22 -3.12
CA SER A 138 16.93 -0.84 -4.05
C SER A 138 16.41 0.03 -5.20
N GLN A 139 15.23 -0.27 -5.75
CA GLN A 139 14.62 0.53 -6.81
C GLN A 139 14.25 1.93 -6.32
N ARG A 140 13.61 2.05 -5.15
CA ARG A 140 13.29 3.33 -4.49
C ARG A 140 14.55 4.15 -4.23
N MET A 141 15.60 3.54 -3.69
CA MET A 141 16.87 4.22 -3.45
C MET A 141 17.50 4.73 -4.77
N ASN A 142 17.43 3.96 -5.85
CA ASN A 142 17.94 4.39 -7.15
C ASN A 142 17.17 5.59 -7.72
N LEU A 143 15.84 5.58 -7.63
CA LEU A 143 14.99 6.70 -8.06
C LEU A 143 15.24 7.95 -7.21
N PHE A 144 15.28 7.80 -5.88
CA PHE A 144 15.63 8.87 -4.95
C PHE A 144 16.99 9.47 -5.30
N ASN A 145 18.02 8.64 -5.51
CA ASN A 145 19.36 9.09 -5.89
C ASN A 145 19.37 9.82 -7.23
N ALA A 146 18.56 9.40 -8.21
CA ALA A 146 18.42 10.09 -9.48
C ALA A 146 17.77 11.46 -9.32
N GLN A 147 16.66 11.55 -8.57
CA GLN A 147 15.96 12.81 -8.29
C GLN A 147 16.82 13.81 -7.50
N GLN A 148 17.51 13.34 -6.44
CA GLN A 148 18.40 14.19 -5.65
C GLN A 148 19.58 14.73 -6.48
N ARG A 149 20.18 13.88 -7.34
CA ARG A 149 21.23 14.33 -8.26
C ARG A 149 20.71 15.37 -9.24
N ARG A 150 19.54 15.13 -9.85
CA ARG A 150 18.91 16.08 -10.78
C ARG A 150 18.67 17.43 -10.12
N LYS A 151 18.07 17.45 -8.92
CA LYS A 151 17.79 18.70 -8.20
C LYS A 151 19.07 19.42 -7.78
N ALA A 152 20.09 18.68 -7.34
CA ALA A 152 21.38 19.26 -6.97
C ALA A 152 22.17 19.82 -8.17
N VAL A 153 21.94 19.31 -9.39
CA VAL A 153 22.50 19.90 -10.63
C VAL A 153 21.74 21.18 -10.99
N GLU A 154 20.41 21.13 -11.01
CA GLU A 154 19.54 22.28 -11.31
C GLU A 154 19.85 23.49 -10.40
N VAL A 155 19.94 23.26 -9.09
CA VAL A 155 20.25 24.33 -8.11
C VAL A 155 21.67 24.87 -8.32
N ARG A 156 22.64 24.02 -8.70
CA ARG A 156 24.02 24.47 -8.98
C ARG A 156 24.11 25.29 -10.27
N GLU A 157 23.36 24.93 -11.30
CA GLU A 157 23.29 25.69 -12.54
C GLU A 157 22.72 27.09 -12.30
N GLN A 158 21.61 27.19 -11.54
CA GLN A 158 21.02 28.46 -11.13
C GLN A 158 21.99 29.32 -10.31
N LEU A 159 22.70 28.70 -9.36
CA LEU A 159 23.68 29.40 -8.53
C LEU A 159 24.86 29.93 -9.36
N THR A 160 25.37 29.12 -10.30
CA THR A 160 26.47 29.53 -11.20
C THR A 160 26.06 30.67 -12.13
N ALA A 161 24.84 30.62 -12.68
CA ALA A 161 24.29 31.68 -13.51
C ALA A 161 24.16 32.99 -12.71
N LEU A 162 23.62 32.92 -11.49
CA LEU A 162 23.47 34.07 -10.59
C LEU A 162 24.81 34.68 -10.18
N GLU A 163 25.82 33.86 -9.89
CA GLU A 163 27.19 34.33 -9.60
C GLU A 163 27.85 35.03 -10.80
N THR A 164 27.61 34.53 -12.01
CA THR A 164 28.08 35.15 -13.26
C THR A 164 27.39 36.50 -13.50
N GLU A 165 26.10 36.60 -13.20
CA GLU A 165 25.37 37.87 -13.28
C GLU A 165 25.83 38.88 -12.22
N LEU A 166 26.06 38.43 -10.98
CA LEU A 166 26.55 39.26 -9.89
C LEU A 166 27.94 39.82 -10.18
N SER A 167 28.85 38.99 -10.71
CA SER A 167 30.20 39.41 -11.08
C SER A 167 30.22 40.41 -12.25
N SER A 168 29.25 40.34 -13.17
CA SER A 168 29.14 41.25 -14.32
C SER A 168 28.40 42.57 -14.03
N THR A 169 27.68 42.71 -12.91
CA THR A 169 26.83 43.89 -12.61
C THR A 169 27.25 44.72 -11.39
N ALA A 170 28.53 44.66 -10.99
CA ALA A 170 29.13 45.24 -9.78
C ALA A 170 28.92 46.76 -9.49
N GLY A 171 28.12 47.50 -10.27
CA GLY A 171 27.85 48.94 -10.11
C GLY A 171 26.42 49.36 -9.68
N LYS A 172 25.41 48.46 -9.68
CA LYS A 172 24.00 48.82 -9.35
C LYS A 172 23.58 48.32 -7.97
N LYS A 173 23.64 49.20 -6.94
CA LYS A 173 23.42 48.85 -5.52
C LYS A 173 22.07 48.18 -5.17
N LYS A 174 20.95 48.54 -5.83
CA LYS A 174 19.62 48.02 -5.46
C LYS A 174 19.36 46.57 -5.94
N ASN A 175 19.79 46.23 -7.15
CA ASN A 175 19.62 44.88 -7.72
C ASN A 175 20.56 43.84 -7.06
N ASN A 176 21.63 44.30 -6.39
CA ASN A 176 22.61 43.42 -5.76
C ASN A 176 22.06 42.77 -4.48
N THR A 177 21.20 43.46 -3.72
CA THR A 177 20.66 42.93 -2.46
C THR A 177 19.65 41.80 -2.67
N GLU A 178 18.77 41.90 -3.68
CA GLU A 178 17.81 40.84 -4.00
C GLU A 178 18.51 39.59 -4.54
N LYS A 179 19.45 39.77 -5.47
CA LYS A 179 20.29 38.67 -6.00
C LYS A 179 21.14 38.00 -4.92
N GLN A 180 21.62 38.76 -3.93
CA GLN A 180 22.35 38.19 -2.80
C GLN A 180 21.45 37.29 -1.92
N LYS A 181 20.20 37.71 -1.65
CA LYS A 181 19.23 36.86 -0.93
C LYS A 181 18.87 35.60 -1.70
N GLU A 182 18.72 35.72 -3.02
CA GLU A 182 18.45 34.58 -3.90
C GLU A 182 19.63 33.59 -3.90
N LYS A 183 20.87 34.10 -3.91
CA LYS A 183 22.07 33.27 -3.75
C LYS A 183 22.06 32.50 -2.43
N GLU A 184 21.82 33.19 -1.31
CA GLU A 184 21.73 32.57 0.02
C GLU A 184 20.63 31.49 0.07
N HIS A 185 19.50 31.73 -0.59
CA HIS A 185 18.42 30.75 -0.71
C HIS A 185 18.84 29.51 -1.51
N LEU A 186 19.52 29.67 -2.66
CA LEU A 186 20.01 28.55 -3.48
C LEU A 186 21.10 27.76 -2.74
N GLU A 187 21.99 28.42 -2.01
CA GLU A 187 22.99 27.75 -1.14
C GLU A 187 22.31 26.93 -0.05
N TYR A 188 21.27 27.49 0.59
CA TYR A 188 20.45 26.77 1.55
C TYR A 188 19.76 25.55 0.92
N LEU A 189 19.13 25.69 -0.25
CA LEU A 189 18.49 24.57 -0.94
C LEU A 189 19.48 23.45 -1.27
N LEU A 190 20.69 23.80 -1.72
CA LEU A 190 21.74 22.82 -2.02
C LEU A 190 22.23 22.10 -0.76
N SER A 191 22.41 22.85 0.34
CA SER A 191 22.76 22.30 1.65
C SER A 191 21.67 21.35 2.15
N ASN A 192 20.40 21.78 2.10
CA ASN A 192 19.25 20.97 2.49
C ASN A 192 19.12 19.71 1.64
N THR A 193 19.28 19.80 0.32
CA THR A 193 19.29 18.64 -0.60
C THR A 193 20.35 17.61 -0.19
N THR A 194 21.55 18.09 0.17
CA THR A 194 22.65 17.22 0.62
C THR A 194 22.34 16.58 1.98
N GLN A 195 21.76 17.34 2.91
CA GLN A 195 21.36 16.84 4.22
C GLN A 195 20.26 15.79 4.11
N VAL A 196 19.21 16.04 3.33
CA VAL A 196 18.11 15.09 3.06
C VAL A 196 18.68 13.80 2.47
N TYR A 197 19.56 13.89 1.48
CA TYR A 197 20.23 12.73 0.90
C TYR A 197 20.99 11.91 1.95
N ALA A 198 21.78 12.57 2.80
CA ALA A 198 22.53 11.91 3.86
C ALA A 198 21.60 11.20 4.86
N THR A 199 20.54 11.89 5.32
CA THR A 199 19.58 11.31 6.26
C THR A 199 18.83 10.12 5.66
N VAL A 200 18.36 10.22 4.42
CA VAL A 200 17.64 9.12 3.77
C VAL A 200 18.57 7.93 3.56
N THR A 201 19.82 8.17 3.19
CA THR A 201 20.81 7.09 3.05
C THR A 201 21.08 6.37 4.39
N GLU A 202 21.15 7.12 5.49
CA GLU A 202 21.32 6.58 6.84
C GLU A 202 20.11 5.74 7.28
N PHE A 203 18.90 6.21 7.01
CA PHE A 203 17.66 5.55 7.44
C PHE A 203 17.05 4.59 6.42
N ALA A 204 17.67 4.39 5.26
CA ALA A 204 17.15 3.58 4.15
C ALA A 204 16.81 2.14 4.56
N ALA A 205 17.58 1.57 5.49
CA ALA A 205 17.36 0.23 6.00
C ALA A 205 16.08 0.11 6.85
N TYR A 206 15.56 1.23 7.36
CA TYR A 206 14.39 1.31 8.22
C TYR A 206 13.12 1.76 7.48
N ASP A 207 13.16 1.94 6.15
CA ASP A 207 11.96 2.28 5.36
C ASP A 207 10.87 1.20 5.59
N PRO A 208 9.78 1.52 6.32
CA PRO A 208 8.72 0.57 6.58
C PRO A 208 7.87 0.33 5.33
N GLY A 209 8.06 1.14 4.28
CA GLY A 209 7.24 1.14 3.09
C GLY A 209 5.87 1.75 3.36
N PRO A 210 4.91 1.49 2.45
CA PRO A 210 3.53 1.93 2.62
C PRO A 210 2.94 1.37 3.91
N MET A 211 2.28 2.24 4.68
CA MET A 211 1.53 1.86 5.87
C MET A 211 0.07 1.66 5.48
N LEU A 212 -0.46 0.49 5.80
CA LEU A 212 -1.84 0.09 5.53
C LEU A 212 -2.65 0.24 6.81
N ASP A 213 -3.67 1.09 6.82
CA ASP A 213 -4.63 1.13 7.92
C ASP A 213 -5.64 0.00 7.76
N CYS A 214 -5.93 -0.68 8.87
CA CYS A 214 -6.88 -1.78 8.93
C CYS A 214 -8.08 -1.35 9.78
N VAL A 215 -9.28 -1.46 9.22
CA VAL A 215 -10.55 -1.26 9.93
C VAL A 215 -11.28 -2.59 9.99
N VAL A 216 -11.42 -3.15 11.19
CA VAL A 216 -12.10 -4.43 11.43
C VAL A 216 -13.40 -4.18 12.19
N PHE A 217 -14.49 -4.79 11.75
CA PHE A 217 -15.81 -4.63 12.37
C PHE A 217 -16.67 -5.87 12.20
N HIS A 218 -17.73 -5.95 12.99
CA HIS A 218 -18.72 -7.03 12.87
C HIS A 218 -19.97 -6.50 12.16
N ASP A 219 -20.42 -7.20 11.11
CA ASP A 219 -21.60 -6.79 10.32
C ASP A 219 -22.95 -7.32 10.85
N GLY A 220 -22.90 -8.00 11.99
CA GLY A 220 -24.04 -8.70 12.60
C GLY A 220 -24.01 -10.22 12.38
N VAL A 221 -23.24 -10.70 11.40
CA VAL A 221 -23.09 -12.13 11.08
C VAL A 221 -21.62 -12.55 11.04
N HIS A 222 -20.77 -11.71 10.45
CA HIS A 222 -19.36 -11.99 10.19
C HIS A 222 -18.47 -10.83 10.61
N TRP A 223 -17.23 -11.17 10.92
CA TRP A 223 -16.15 -10.18 10.98
C TRP A 223 -15.74 -9.77 9.56
N ARG A 224 -15.61 -8.47 9.36
CA ARG A 224 -15.18 -7.82 8.12
C ARG A 224 -13.91 -7.04 8.40
N ALA A 225 -13.02 -7.00 7.42
CA ALA A 225 -11.84 -6.17 7.43
C ALA A 225 -11.84 -5.32 6.16
N TYR A 226 -11.58 -4.03 6.33
CA TYR A 226 -11.27 -3.09 5.27
C TYR A 226 -9.83 -2.63 5.43
N ILE A 227 -9.07 -2.66 4.34
CA ILE A 227 -7.67 -2.25 4.29
C ILE A 227 -7.62 -0.98 3.46
N GLU A 228 -7.26 0.13 4.09
CA GLU A 228 -7.02 1.38 3.39
C GLU A 228 -5.59 1.36 2.86
N SER A 229 -5.46 1.41 1.54
CA SER A 229 -4.19 1.35 0.83
C SER A 229 -3.87 2.62 0.05
N ASN A 230 -4.75 3.62 0.03
CA ASN A 230 -4.46 4.88 -0.65
C ASN A 230 -3.33 5.60 0.09
N ASN A 231 -2.12 5.40 -0.43
CA ASN A 231 -1.22 6.51 -0.61
C ASN A 231 -1.89 7.42 -1.63
N ASP A 232 -2.30 8.62 -1.22
CA ASP A 232 -2.53 9.74 -2.15
C ASP A 232 -1.17 10.19 -2.72
N ASP A 233 -0.41 9.24 -3.27
CA ASP A 233 0.63 9.50 -4.25
C ASP A 233 -0.13 9.44 -5.58
N ASP A 234 -0.85 10.52 -5.91
CA ASP A 234 -1.22 10.82 -7.28
C ASP A 234 0.10 10.89 -8.08
N ASP A 235 0.53 9.75 -8.61
CA ASP A 235 1.52 9.69 -9.69
C ASP A 235 0.85 10.24 -10.96
N ASP A 236 0.63 11.56 -10.97
CA ASP A 236 0.53 12.36 -12.19
C ASP A 236 1.94 12.43 -12.82
N GLU A 237 2.45 11.29 -13.30
CA GLU A 237 3.47 11.25 -14.34
C GLU A 237 2.86 10.57 -15.57
N GLU A 238 2.06 11.34 -16.30
CA GLU A 238 1.91 11.15 -17.74
C GLU A 238 3.27 11.36 -18.41
N ASP A 239 3.85 10.29 -18.95
CA ASP A 239 4.77 10.32 -20.10
C ASP A 239 4.13 9.55 -21.26
#